data_AF-A0ABD1D3T7-F1
#
_entry.id   AF-A0ABD1D3T7-F1
#
_cell.length_a   1.000
_cell.length_b   1.000
_cell.length_c   1.000
_cell.angle_alpha   90.00
_cell.angle_beta   90.00
_cell.angle_gamma   90.00
#
_symmetry.space_group_name_H-M   'P 1'
#
loop_
_entity.id
_entity.type
_entity.pdbx_description
1 polymer ?
#
loop_
_entity_poly.entity_id
_entity_poly.type
_entity_poly.pdbx_seq_one_letter_code
_entity_poly.pdbx_strand_id
1 'polypeptide(L)'
;MPEVTCYAPLRNAISLESAILARNAIVQGANINCQYPDDWNTPLQMAIAGGCQPIVELLISHNPDLGLVNGANLTAAEMAQEAGEVSWVRTMIEAEFKGCDPVDVLYELLKRRSLKVLELAIEMLNLSKNNLARSLAKAWNKVEVMNVKVESELELFVHLTLLRIDYEEFGGAKISVKKMTDEEVEQRMQLVLREINQLETEQFYTMQLEMDTWKCSGFWLNSTISIRMFAIFKETLSFMLRYRMIV
;
A
#
# COMPACT_ATOMS: atom_id res chain seq x y z
N MET A 1 -0.39 -13.00 45.55
CA MET A 1 -1.41 -12.27 44.76
C MET A 1 -0.94 -12.35 43.32
N PRO A 2 -1.78 -12.74 42.35
CA PRO A 2 -1.35 -12.64 40.95
C PRO A 2 -1.02 -11.16 40.69
N GLU A 3 0.11 -10.89 40.04
CA GLU A 3 0.46 -9.52 39.61
C GLU A 3 -0.75 -8.93 38.89
N VAL A 4 -1.30 -7.84 39.42
CA VAL A 4 -2.32 -7.07 38.71
C VAL A 4 -1.57 -6.37 37.59
N THR A 5 -1.39 -7.08 36.48
CA THR A 5 -0.71 -6.55 35.31
C THR A 5 -1.54 -5.38 34.78
N CYS A 6 -0.87 -4.30 34.36
CA CYS A 6 -1.51 -3.04 33.97
C CYS A 6 -2.53 -3.18 32.83
N TYR A 7 -2.48 -4.29 32.09
CA TYR A 7 -3.37 -4.64 30.98
C TYR A 7 -4.54 -5.54 31.40
N ALA A 8 -4.49 -6.21 32.56
CA ALA A 8 -5.52 -7.18 32.97
C ALA A 8 -6.94 -6.59 33.11
N PRO A 9 -7.15 -5.38 33.68
CA PRO A 9 -8.49 -4.80 33.82
C PRO A 9 -9.17 -4.58 32.46
N LEU A 10 -8.44 -4.03 31.49
CA LEU A 10 -8.97 -3.74 30.16
C LEU A 10 -9.13 -5.01 29.33
N ARG A 11 -8.18 -5.95 29.40
CA ARG A 11 -8.29 -7.28 28.78
C ARG A 11 -9.55 -8.01 29.21
N ASN A 12 -9.78 -8.10 30.53
CA ASN A 12 -10.93 -8.79 31.08
C ASN A 12 -12.25 -8.11 30.70
N ALA A 13 -12.28 -6.78 30.64
CA ALA A 13 -13.46 -6.06 30.19
C ALA A 13 -13.82 -6.38 28.74
N ILE A 14 -12.82 -6.53 27.86
CA ILE A 14 -13.00 -6.90 26.45
C ILE A 14 -13.46 -8.35 26.34
N SER A 15 -12.84 -9.28 27.06
CA SER A 15 -13.26 -10.69 27.10
C SER A 15 -14.69 -10.90 27.61
N LEU A 16 -15.19 -9.98 28.44
CA LEU A 16 -16.56 -9.99 28.94
C LEU A 16 -17.52 -9.14 28.10
N GLU A 17 -17.05 -8.57 26.98
CA GLU A 17 -17.80 -7.66 26.10
C GLU A 17 -18.49 -6.50 26.84
N SER A 18 -17.89 -6.06 27.96
CA SER A 18 -18.48 -5.05 28.83
C SER A 18 -17.88 -3.68 28.59
N ALA A 19 -18.56 -2.86 27.78
CA ALA A 19 -18.19 -1.47 27.54
C ALA A 19 -18.13 -0.62 28.82
N ILE A 20 -18.93 -0.96 29.84
CA ILE A 20 -18.91 -0.29 31.15
C ILE A 20 -17.60 -0.58 31.88
N LEU A 21 -17.19 -1.86 31.95
CA LEU A 21 -15.92 -2.23 32.57
C LEU A 21 -14.73 -1.66 31.79
N ALA A 22 -14.81 -1.65 30.45
CA ALA A 22 -13.76 -1.10 29.61
C ALA A 22 -13.60 0.40 29.86
N ARG A 23 -14.71 1.15 29.93
CA ARG A 23 -14.71 2.58 30.26
C ARG A 23 -14.11 2.83 31.64
N ASN A 24 -14.51 2.07 32.64
CA ASN A 24 -13.98 2.22 33.99
C ASN A 24 -12.47 1.93 34.04
N ALA A 25 -12.00 0.91 33.32
CA ALA A 25 -10.58 0.59 33.23
C ALA A 25 -9.79 1.75 32.59
N ILE A 26 -10.28 2.32 31.47
CA ILE A 26 -9.64 3.46 30.80
C ILE A 26 -9.60 4.68 31.73
N VAL A 27 -10.70 5.00 32.42
CA VAL A 27 -10.75 6.11 33.39
C VAL A 27 -9.79 5.90 34.56
N GLN A 28 -9.56 4.65 34.96
CA GLN A 28 -8.58 4.29 36.00
C GLN A 28 -7.13 4.31 35.49
N GLY A 29 -6.88 4.69 34.24
CA GLY A 29 -5.55 4.80 33.66
C GLY A 29 -5.03 3.50 33.06
N ALA A 30 -5.90 2.54 32.70
CA ALA A 30 -5.48 1.39 31.91
C ALA A 30 -4.86 1.87 30.59
N ASN A 31 -3.72 1.29 30.24
CA ASN A 31 -3.00 1.65 29.02
C ASN A 31 -3.77 1.14 27.79
N ILE A 32 -4.34 2.06 27.01
CA ILE A 32 -5.10 1.75 25.79
C ILE A 32 -4.23 1.16 24.67
N ASN A 33 -2.92 1.41 24.72
CA ASN A 33 -1.92 0.97 23.76
C ASN A 33 -1.08 -0.21 24.29
N CYS A 34 -1.50 -0.87 25.38
CA CYS A 34 -0.80 -2.06 25.84
C CYS A 34 -0.82 -3.17 24.78
N GLN A 35 0.20 -4.00 24.72
CA GLN A 35 0.19 -5.20 23.89
C GLN A 35 0.12 -6.43 24.79
N TYR A 36 -0.86 -7.29 24.55
CA TYR A 36 -1.03 -8.49 25.35
C TYR A 36 0.12 -9.47 25.10
N PRO A 37 0.66 -10.14 26.13
CA PRO A 37 1.84 -11.00 25.96
C PRO A 37 1.67 -12.19 25.02
N ASP A 38 0.43 -12.63 24.80
CA ASP A 38 0.14 -13.89 24.10
C ASP A 38 0.28 -13.74 22.57
N ASP A 39 -0.18 -12.62 22.02
CA ASP A 39 -0.32 -12.37 20.57
C ASP A 39 0.11 -10.95 20.16
N TRP A 40 0.55 -10.14 21.13
CA TRP A 40 0.91 -8.74 20.97
C TRP A 40 -0.24 -7.86 20.45
N ASN A 41 -1.49 -8.33 20.58
CA ASN A 41 -2.64 -7.52 20.22
C ASN A 41 -2.79 -6.36 21.20
N THR A 42 -3.14 -5.21 20.64
CA THR A 42 -3.67 -4.07 21.41
C THR A 42 -5.10 -4.35 21.88
N PRO A 43 -5.58 -3.65 22.91
CA PRO A 43 -6.99 -3.64 23.28
C PRO A 43 -7.94 -3.47 22.09
N LEU A 44 -7.59 -2.60 21.13
CA LEU A 44 -8.40 -2.36 19.95
C LEU A 44 -8.43 -3.58 19.02
N GLN A 45 -7.28 -4.18 18.73
CA GLN A 45 -7.21 -5.41 17.91
C GLN A 45 -7.99 -6.56 18.54
N MET A 46 -7.89 -6.74 19.85
CA MET A 46 -8.68 -7.77 20.55
C MET A 46 -10.19 -7.50 20.48
N ALA A 47 -10.61 -6.23 20.58
CA ALA A 47 -12.02 -5.86 20.44
C ALA A 47 -12.56 -6.09 19.01
N ILE A 48 -11.73 -5.83 17.99
CA ILE A 48 -12.04 -6.14 16.58
C ILE A 48 -12.20 -7.64 16.37
N ALA A 49 -11.25 -8.44 16.86
CA ALA A 49 -11.30 -9.90 16.75
C ALA A 49 -12.53 -10.50 17.45
N GLY A 50 -12.99 -9.88 18.54
CA GLY A 50 -14.21 -10.26 19.25
C GLY A 50 -15.51 -9.71 18.65
N GLY A 51 -15.47 -8.90 17.58
CA GLY A 51 -16.69 -8.35 16.98
C GLY A 51 -17.38 -7.27 17.83
N CYS A 52 -16.75 -6.76 18.89
CA CYS A 52 -17.44 -5.98 19.92
C CYS A 52 -17.50 -4.48 19.56
N GLN A 53 -18.46 -4.11 18.70
CA GLN A 53 -18.64 -2.74 18.22
C GLN A 53 -18.65 -1.66 19.33
N PRO A 54 -19.39 -1.82 20.46
CA PRO A 54 -19.42 -0.78 21.49
C PRO A 54 -18.05 -0.52 22.13
N ILE A 55 -17.21 -1.56 22.23
CA ILE A 55 -15.86 -1.44 22.76
C ILE A 55 -14.91 -0.85 21.70
N VAL A 56 -15.04 -1.25 20.43
CA VAL A 56 -14.26 -0.67 19.32
C VAL A 56 -14.48 0.85 19.26
N GLU A 57 -15.74 1.30 19.26
CA GLU A 57 -16.08 2.73 19.26
C GLU A 57 -15.56 3.45 20.51
N LEU A 58 -15.69 2.83 21.68
CA LEU A 58 -15.16 3.37 22.93
C LEU A 58 -13.65 3.57 22.85
N LEU A 59 -12.92 2.57 22.37
CA LEU A 59 -11.46 2.62 22.27
C LEU A 59 -11.02 3.69 21.27
N ILE A 60 -11.58 3.71 20.05
CA ILE A 60 -11.27 4.72 19.03
C ILE A 60 -11.53 6.15 19.55
N SER A 61 -12.60 6.36 20.32
CA SER A 61 -12.91 7.69 20.89
C SER A 61 -11.85 8.23 21.86
N HIS A 62 -10.95 7.38 22.36
CA HIS A 62 -9.83 7.75 23.22
C HIS A 62 -8.50 7.87 22.46
N ASN A 63 -8.53 7.96 21.12
CA ASN A 63 -7.37 8.15 20.24
C ASN A 63 -6.21 7.17 20.54
N PRO A 64 -6.44 5.85 20.39
CA PRO A 64 -5.38 4.88 20.53
C PRO A 64 -4.34 5.06 19.42
N ASP A 65 -3.15 4.52 19.62
CA ASP A 65 -2.15 4.44 18.56
C ASP A 65 -2.56 3.36 17.55
N LEU A 66 -3.07 3.79 16.40
CA LEU A 66 -3.57 2.93 15.33
C LEU A 66 -2.46 2.34 14.45
N GLY A 67 -1.23 2.82 14.60
CA GLY A 67 -0.05 2.33 13.89
C GLY A 67 0.61 1.12 14.54
N LEU A 68 0.17 0.72 15.74
CA LEU A 68 0.71 -0.44 16.44
C LEU A 68 0.38 -1.75 15.73
N VAL A 69 1.40 -2.56 15.53
CA VAL A 69 1.30 -3.88 14.90
C VAL A 69 1.33 -4.99 15.94
N ASN A 70 0.50 -6.02 15.73
CA ASN A 70 0.51 -7.22 16.58
C ASN A 70 1.61 -8.22 16.17
N GLY A 71 1.57 -9.42 16.75
CA GLY A 71 2.55 -10.49 16.46
C GLY A 71 2.50 -11.01 15.02
N ALA A 72 1.38 -10.80 14.31
CA ALA A 72 1.25 -11.07 12.87
C ALA A 72 1.69 -9.90 11.99
N ASN A 73 2.24 -8.83 12.60
CA ASN A 73 2.62 -7.59 11.94
C ASN A 73 1.44 -6.85 11.27
N LEU A 74 0.24 -6.98 11.84
CA LEU A 74 -0.99 -6.32 11.38
C LEU A 74 -1.36 -5.17 12.31
N THR A 75 -1.72 -4.03 11.74
CA THR A 75 -2.38 -2.90 12.40
C THR A 75 -3.86 -3.21 12.69
N ALA A 76 -4.53 -2.36 13.47
CA ALA A 76 -5.96 -2.50 13.72
C ALA A 76 -6.81 -2.47 12.43
N ALA A 77 -6.45 -1.60 11.48
CA ALA A 77 -7.14 -1.50 10.19
C ALA A 77 -6.95 -2.76 9.33
N GLU A 78 -5.77 -3.37 9.34
CA GLU A 78 -5.49 -4.61 8.60
C GLU A 78 -6.26 -5.79 9.20
N MET A 79 -6.32 -5.88 10.54
CA MET A 79 -7.14 -6.90 11.21
C MET A 79 -8.63 -6.75 10.91
N ALA A 80 -9.15 -5.52 10.91
CA ALA A 80 -10.55 -5.26 10.52
C ALA A 80 -10.81 -5.63 9.06
N GLN A 81 -9.82 -5.45 8.18
CA GLN A 81 -9.93 -5.86 6.78
C GLN A 81 -9.97 -7.39 6.65
N GLU A 82 -9.15 -8.13 7.40
CA GLU A 82 -9.19 -9.61 7.43
C GLU A 82 -10.51 -10.13 7.99
N ALA A 83 -11.11 -9.43 8.96
CA ALA A 83 -12.44 -9.74 9.49
C ALA A 83 -13.59 -9.40 8.50
N GLY A 84 -13.31 -8.69 7.40
CA GLY A 84 -14.32 -8.25 6.43
C GLY A 84 -15.08 -6.98 6.84
N GLU A 85 -14.68 -6.32 7.93
CA GLU A 85 -15.37 -5.19 8.54
C GLU A 85 -14.91 -3.85 7.95
N VAL A 86 -15.28 -3.59 6.69
CA VAL A 86 -14.86 -2.39 5.94
C VAL A 86 -15.21 -1.08 6.65
N SER A 87 -16.32 -1.04 7.40
CA SER A 87 -16.73 0.13 8.18
C SER A 87 -15.70 0.52 9.24
N TRP A 88 -15.11 -0.46 9.92
CA TRP A 88 -14.05 -0.23 10.90
C TRP A 88 -12.74 0.20 10.24
N VAL A 89 -12.40 -0.39 9.08
CA VAL A 89 -11.23 0.03 8.30
C VAL A 89 -11.33 1.52 7.96
N ARG A 90 -12.47 1.98 7.45
CA ARG A 90 -12.69 3.41 7.15
C ARG A 90 -12.58 4.27 8.40
N THR A 91 -13.22 3.87 9.49
CA THR A 91 -13.19 4.63 10.76
C THR A 91 -11.76 4.77 11.30
N MET A 92 -10.94 3.72 11.21
CA MET A 92 -9.55 3.74 11.67
C MET A 92 -8.66 4.60 10.77
N ILE A 93 -8.78 4.47 9.44
CA ILE A 93 -8.03 5.33 8.49
C ILE A 93 -8.40 6.81 8.71
N GLU A 94 -9.69 7.12 8.89
CA GLU A 94 -10.16 8.48 9.19
C GLU A 94 -9.60 9.02 10.50
N ALA A 95 -9.59 8.21 11.55
CA ALA A 95 -9.06 8.59 12.85
C ALA A 95 -7.52 8.76 12.82
N GLU A 96 -6.83 7.86 12.14
CA GLU A 96 -5.36 7.83 12.06
C GLU A 96 -4.78 9.00 11.25
N PHE A 97 -5.37 9.28 10.09
CA PHE A 97 -4.83 10.23 9.13
C PHE A 97 -5.59 11.57 9.11
N LYS A 98 -6.31 11.87 10.18
CA LYS A 98 -7.10 13.09 10.30
C LYS A 98 -6.22 14.33 10.17
N GLY A 99 -6.38 15.06 9.07
CA GLY A 99 -5.62 16.29 8.81
C GLY A 99 -4.20 16.07 8.28
N CYS A 100 -3.83 14.84 7.92
CA CYS A 100 -2.56 14.54 7.25
C CYS A 100 -2.61 14.92 5.76
N ASP A 101 -1.45 15.25 5.19
CA ASP A 101 -1.33 15.46 3.74
C ASP A 101 -1.47 14.12 3.01
N PRO A 102 -2.17 14.06 1.86
CA PRO A 102 -2.33 12.82 1.11
C PRO A 102 -1.01 12.10 0.77
N VAL A 103 0.09 12.84 0.56
CA VAL A 103 1.41 12.23 0.32
C VAL A 103 1.87 11.44 1.54
N ASP A 104 1.69 11.98 2.75
CA ASP A 104 2.09 11.33 3.98
C ASP A 104 1.21 10.12 4.29
N VAL A 105 -0.11 10.23 4.04
CA VAL A 105 -1.04 9.09 4.15
C VAL A 105 -0.59 7.94 3.24
N LEU A 106 -0.37 8.22 1.96
CA LEU A 106 0.05 7.21 0.99
C LEU A 106 1.43 6.64 1.35
N TYR A 107 2.38 7.47 1.77
CA TYR A 107 3.70 7.02 2.21
C TYR A 107 3.61 6.06 3.41
N GLU A 108 2.84 6.40 4.43
CA GLU A 108 2.66 5.55 5.61
C GLU A 108 1.97 4.23 5.28
N LEU A 109 1.00 4.24 4.35
CA LEU A 109 0.32 3.02 3.90
C LEU A 109 1.19 2.14 2.99
N LEU A 110 2.08 2.72 2.19
CA LEU A 110 3.04 1.96 1.37
C LEU A 110 4.06 1.18 2.20
N LYS A 111 4.33 1.64 3.43
CA LYS A 111 5.16 0.91 4.39
C LYS A 111 4.44 -0.30 4.99
N ARG A 112 3.11 -0.35 4.90
CA ARG A 112 2.29 -1.46 5.40
C ARG A 112 2.26 -2.61 4.41
N ARG A 113 1.67 -3.74 4.80
CA ARG A 113 1.60 -4.94 3.94
C ARG A 113 0.24 -5.15 3.28
N SER A 114 -0.67 -4.19 3.42
CA SER A 114 -2.04 -4.34 2.91
C SER A 114 -2.31 -3.43 1.73
N LEU A 115 -2.34 -4.04 0.53
CA LEU A 115 -2.87 -3.40 -0.67
C LEU A 115 -4.31 -2.95 -0.46
N LYS A 116 -5.12 -3.76 0.24
CA LYS A 116 -6.55 -3.46 0.35
C LYS A 116 -6.83 -2.24 1.21
N VAL A 117 -6.07 -2.05 2.28
CA VAL A 117 -6.14 -0.83 3.11
C VAL A 117 -5.67 0.38 2.32
N LEU A 118 -4.62 0.25 1.49
CA LEU A 118 -4.16 1.33 0.60
C LEU A 118 -5.24 1.72 -0.43
N GLU A 119 -5.88 0.76 -1.10
CA GLU A 119 -6.97 1.02 -2.04
C GLU A 119 -8.12 1.78 -1.39
N LEU A 120 -8.56 1.32 -0.22
CA LEU A 120 -9.63 1.97 0.55
C LEU A 120 -9.26 3.39 0.95
N ALA A 121 -8.02 3.63 1.38
CA ALA A 121 -7.55 4.98 1.68
C ALA A 121 -7.56 5.88 0.44
N ILE A 122 -7.12 5.37 -0.72
CA ILE A 122 -7.16 6.13 -1.99
C ILE A 122 -8.59 6.52 -2.35
N GLU A 123 -9.55 5.61 -2.19
CA GLU A 123 -10.99 5.91 -2.37
C GLU A 123 -11.47 7.01 -1.42
N MET A 124 -11.08 6.92 -0.14
CA MET A 124 -11.49 7.88 0.90
C MET A 124 -10.90 9.27 0.70
N LEU A 125 -9.65 9.36 0.22
CA LEU A 125 -9.02 10.63 -0.13
C LEU A 125 -9.73 11.33 -1.29
N ASN A 126 -10.47 10.59 -2.12
CA ASN A 126 -11.29 11.09 -3.22
C ASN A 126 -10.56 12.12 -4.11
N LEU A 127 -9.31 11.82 -4.44
CA LEU A 127 -8.46 12.70 -5.26
C LEU A 127 -8.82 12.57 -6.74
N SER A 128 -8.70 13.67 -7.49
CA SER A 128 -8.69 13.58 -8.95
C SER A 128 -7.49 12.76 -9.42
N LYS A 129 -7.59 12.11 -10.59
CA LYS A 129 -6.53 11.25 -11.15
C LYS A 129 -5.16 11.95 -11.15
N ASN A 130 -5.11 13.19 -11.62
CA ASN A 130 -3.88 14.00 -11.65
C ASN A 130 -3.30 14.29 -10.26
N ASN A 131 -4.17 14.51 -9.26
CA ASN A 131 -3.71 14.73 -7.89
C ASN A 131 -3.27 13.42 -7.22
N LEU A 132 -3.98 12.32 -7.47
CA LEU A 132 -3.59 10.98 -7.03
C LEU A 132 -2.22 10.61 -7.60
N ALA A 133 -2.01 10.74 -8.92
CA ALA A 133 -0.74 10.42 -9.55
C ALA A 133 0.41 11.24 -8.96
N ARG A 134 0.21 12.56 -8.78
CA ARG A 134 1.23 13.43 -8.18
C ARG A 134 1.53 13.04 -6.74
N SER A 135 0.50 12.79 -5.93
CA SER A 135 0.69 12.44 -4.51
C SER A 135 1.34 11.06 -4.35
N LEU A 136 0.91 10.08 -5.14
CA LEU A 136 1.43 8.73 -5.13
C LEU A 136 2.88 8.68 -5.63
N ALA A 137 3.22 9.42 -6.69
CA ALA A 137 4.59 9.53 -7.17
C ALA A 137 5.53 10.18 -6.13
N LYS A 138 5.06 11.21 -5.42
CA LYS A 138 5.82 11.82 -4.32
C LYS A 138 6.00 10.87 -3.14
N ALA A 139 4.95 10.15 -2.77
CA ALA A 139 5.01 9.16 -1.70
C ALA A 139 6.00 8.03 -2.05
N TRP A 140 5.97 7.55 -3.30
CA TRP A 140 6.90 6.54 -3.80
C TRP A 140 8.34 7.04 -3.82
N ASN A 141 8.59 8.26 -4.30
CA ASN A 141 9.91 8.86 -4.25
C ASN A 141 10.44 8.93 -2.80
N LYS A 142 9.58 9.30 -1.85
CA LYS A 142 9.92 9.32 -0.42
C LYS A 142 10.28 7.92 0.09
N VAL A 143 9.57 6.87 -0.31
CA VAL A 143 9.91 5.47 0.00
C VAL A 143 11.31 5.12 -0.51
N GLU A 144 11.62 5.44 -1.77
CA GLU A 144 12.92 5.14 -2.39
C GLU A 144 14.06 5.88 -1.71
N VAL A 145 13.89 7.19 -1.47
CA VAL A 145 14.90 8.03 -0.80
C VAL A 145 15.16 7.54 0.62
N MET A 146 14.12 7.11 1.33
CA MET A 146 14.23 6.57 2.69
C MET A 146 14.67 5.09 2.72
N ASN A 147 14.89 4.47 1.54
CA ASN A 147 15.26 3.07 1.37
C ASN A 147 14.35 2.10 2.16
N VAL A 148 13.05 2.40 2.16
CA VAL A 148 12.04 1.55 2.80
C VAL A 148 11.75 0.37 1.88
N LYS A 149 11.86 -0.85 2.42
CA LYS A 149 11.45 -2.05 1.70
C LYS A 149 9.92 -2.11 1.61
N VAL A 150 9.39 -2.08 0.40
CA VAL A 150 7.96 -2.26 0.10
C VAL A 150 7.71 -3.64 -0.47
N GLU A 151 6.54 -4.22 -0.19
CA GLU A 151 6.13 -5.50 -0.76
C GLU A 151 5.91 -5.38 -2.28
N SER A 152 6.26 -6.42 -3.04
CA SER A 152 6.22 -6.38 -4.51
C SER A 152 4.82 -6.09 -5.07
N GLU A 153 3.76 -6.54 -4.39
CA GLU A 153 2.38 -6.26 -4.79
C GLU A 153 2.04 -4.77 -4.73
N LEU A 154 2.47 -4.08 -3.66
CA LEU A 154 2.27 -2.64 -3.50
C LEU A 154 3.11 -1.84 -4.50
N GLU A 155 4.35 -2.29 -4.75
CA GLU A 155 5.21 -1.72 -5.78
C GLU A 155 4.54 -1.79 -7.17
N LEU A 156 4.05 -2.97 -7.56
CA LEU A 156 3.36 -3.17 -8.83
C LEU A 156 2.11 -2.30 -8.91
N PHE A 157 1.31 -2.24 -7.85
CA PHE A 157 0.11 -1.41 -7.80
C PHE A 157 0.41 0.07 -8.05
N VAL A 158 1.45 0.63 -7.41
CA VAL A 158 1.84 2.03 -7.60
C VAL A 158 2.22 2.29 -9.05
N HIS A 159 3.13 1.48 -9.60
CA HIS A 159 3.61 1.66 -10.96
C HIS A 159 2.49 1.54 -12.00
N LEU A 160 1.62 0.53 -11.86
CA LEU A 160 0.48 0.35 -12.77
C LEU A 160 -0.55 1.46 -12.65
N THR A 161 -0.79 1.97 -11.43
CA THR A 161 -1.69 3.10 -11.22
C THR A 161 -1.17 4.36 -11.90
N LEU A 162 0.12 4.67 -11.74
CA LEU A 162 0.76 5.81 -12.38
C LEU A 162 0.75 5.70 -13.91
N LEU A 163 1.14 4.54 -14.45
CA LEU A 163 1.09 4.27 -15.90
C LEU A 163 -0.33 4.42 -16.44
N ARG A 164 -1.32 3.83 -15.77
CA ARG A 164 -2.73 3.89 -16.20
C ARG A 164 -3.21 5.34 -16.28
N ILE A 165 -2.92 6.16 -15.27
CA ILE A 165 -3.33 7.57 -15.26
C ILE A 165 -2.62 8.32 -16.41
N ASP A 166 -1.34 8.08 -16.62
CA ASP A 166 -0.57 8.70 -17.71
C ASP A 166 -1.13 8.32 -19.10
N TYR A 167 -1.44 7.04 -19.32
CA TYR A 167 -2.09 6.56 -20.55
C TYR A 167 -3.49 7.15 -20.77
N GLU A 168 -4.29 7.32 -19.72
CA GLU A 168 -5.63 7.91 -19.84
C GLU A 168 -5.56 9.41 -20.18
N GLU A 169 -4.58 10.15 -19.63
CA GLU A 169 -4.40 11.59 -19.88
C GLU A 169 -3.73 11.89 -21.24
N PHE A 170 -2.75 11.07 -21.68
CA PHE A 170 -1.99 11.30 -22.92
C PHE A 170 -2.41 10.40 -24.10
N GLY A 171 -2.88 9.18 -23.83
CA GLY A 171 -3.34 8.22 -24.84
C GLY A 171 -4.78 8.47 -25.33
N GLY A 172 -5.54 9.32 -24.63
CA GLY A 172 -6.87 9.78 -25.01
C GLY A 172 -6.87 11.06 -25.86
N ALA A 173 -5.72 11.73 -26.01
CA ALA A 173 -5.58 12.74 -27.05
C ALA A 173 -5.86 12.03 -28.39
N LYS A 174 -6.84 12.52 -29.16
CA LYS A 174 -6.97 12.20 -30.58
C LYS A 174 -5.69 12.63 -31.29
N ILE A 175 -4.62 11.85 -31.16
CA ILE A 175 -3.63 11.76 -32.21
C ILE A 175 -4.46 11.18 -33.35
N SER A 176 -4.67 12.00 -34.38
CA SER A 176 -5.14 11.52 -35.67
C SER A 176 -4.07 10.58 -36.21
N VAL A 177 -3.93 9.40 -35.61
CA VAL A 177 -3.10 8.33 -36.13
C VAL A 177 -3.82 7.90 -37.38
N LYS A 178 -3.26 8.29 -38.53
CA LYS A 178 -3.66 7.80 -39.83
C LYS A 178 -3.84 6.28 -39.67
N LYS A 179 -5.03 5.75 -39.96
CA LYS A 179 -5.30 4.30 -39.87
C LYS A 179 -4.16 3.58 -40.59
N MET A 180 -3.30 2.91 -39.83
CA MET A 180 -2.18 2.16 -40.39
C MET A 180 -2.75 0.95 -41.11
N THR A 181 -2.13 0.58 -42.22
CA THR A 181 -2.44 -0.68 -42.88
C THR A 181 -1.95 -1.84 -42.00
N ASP A 182 -2.55 -3.03 -42.15
CA ASP A 182 -2.13 -4.23 -41.40
C ASP A 182 -0.63 -4.52 -41.57
N GLU A 183 -0.08 -4.17 -42.73
CA GLU A 183 1.34 -4.29 -43.06
C GLU A 183 2.23 -3.32 -42.26
N GLU A 184 1.77 -2.09 -42.03
CA GLU A 184 2.46 -1.11 -41.19
C GLU A 184 2.39 -1.48 -39.70
N VAL A 185 1.27 -2.06 -39.25
CA VAL A 185 1.12 -2.60 -37.88
C VAL A 185 2.10 -3.75 -37.66
N GLU A 186 2.16 -4.70 -38.60
CA GLU A 186 3.09 -5.83 -38.53
C GLU A 186 4.54 -5.35 -38.49
N GLN A 187 4.93 -4.39 -39.34
CA GLN A 187 6.29 -3.84 -39.33
C GLN A 187 6.67 -3.17 -38.00
N ARG A 188 5.74 -2.43 -37.37
CA ARG A 188 5.98 -1.84 -36.05
C ARG A 188 6.04 -2.90 -34.95
N MET A 189 5.20 -3.93 -35.04
CA MET A 189 5.23 -5.04 -34.09
C MET A 189 6.55 -5.80 -34.17
N GLN A 190 7.06 -6.03 -35.37
CA GLN A 190 8.38 -6.65 -35.61
C GLN A 190 9.53 -5.77 -35.07
N LEU A 191 9.44 -4.45 -35.21
CA LEU A 191 10.41 -3.51 -34.61
C LEU A 191 10.41 -3.61 -33.09
N VAL A 192 9.24 -3.59 -32.45
CA VAL A 192 9.13 -3.71 -30.98
C VAL A 192 9.65 -5.06 -30.50
N LEU A 193 9.31 -6.16 -31.19
CA LEU A 193 9.82 -7.50 -30.86
C LEU A 193 11.34 -7.60 -31.03
N ARG A 194 11.89 -6.95 -32.06
CA ARG A 194 13.35 -6.87 -32.26
C ARG A 194 14.03 -6.11 -31.12
N GLU A 195 13.48 -4.96 -30.74
CA GLU A 195 13.98 -4.16 -29.64
C GLU A 195 13.93 -4.96 -28.32
N ILE A 196 12.82 -5.65 -28.05
CA ILE A 196 12.64 -6.52 -26.87
C ILE A 196 13.71 -7.63 -26.85
N ASN A 197 13.95 -8.31 -27.97
CA ASN A 197 14.97 -9.36 -28.07
C ASN A 197 16.41 -8.82 -27.95
N GLN A 198 16.67 -7.62 -28.48
CA GLN A 198 17.96 -6.96 -28.38
C GLN A 198 18.23 -6.52 -26.92
N LEU A 199 17.18 -6.09 -26.22
CA LEU A 199 17.25 -5.77 -24.79
C LEU A 199 17.34 -7.03 -23.91
N GLU A 200 16.77 -8.17 -24.30
CA GLU A 200 16.97 -9.46 -23.61
C GLU A 200 18.42 -9.95 -23.71
N THR A 201 19.08 -9.68 -24.83
CA THR A 201 20.49 -10.01 -25.01
C THR A 201 21.41 -9.03 -24.30
N GLU A 202 21.08 -7.73 -24.27
CA GLU A 202 21.86 -6.71 -23.54
C GLU A 202 21.70 -6.81 -22.01
N GLN A 203 20.48 -7.08 -21.49
CA GLN A 203 20.23 -7.28 -20.06
C GLN A 203 21.06 -8.45 -19.47
N PHE A 204 21.37 -9.48 -20.27
CA PHE A 204 22.22 -10.59 -19.83
C PHE A 204 23.69 -10.18 -19.62
N TYR A 205 24.18 -9.18 -20.38
CA TYR A 205 25.56 -8.71 -20.30
C TYR A 205 25.73 -7.54 -19.30
N THR A 206 24.75 -6.63 -19.19
CA THR A 206 24.84 -5.49 -18.28
C THR A 206 24.66 -5.89 -16.82
N MET A 207 23.83 -6.90 -16.51
CA MET A 207 23.67 -7.40 -15.12
C MET A 207 24.98 -7.89 -14.49
N GLN A 208 25.93 -8.36 -15.31
CA GLN A 208 27.26 -8.81 -14.85
C GLN A 208 28.27 -7.66 -14.69
N LEU A 209 28.13 -6.56 -15.44
CA LEU A 209 29.05 -5.40 -15.38
C LEU A 209 28.58 -4.29 -14.43
N GLU A 210 27.27 -4.16 -14.22
CA GLU A 210 26.68 -3.08 -13.43
C GLU A 210 26.77 -3.32 -11.91
N MET A 211 26.83 -4.58 -11.46
CA MET A 211 27.08 -4.90 -10.04
C MET A 211 28.44 -4.38 -9.55
N ASP A 212 29.45 -4.24 -10.42
CA ASP A 212 30.80 -3.82 -10.04
C ASP A 212 31.02 -2.30 -10.15
N THR A 213 30.22 -1.59 -10.95
CA THR A 213 30.44 -0.17 -11.27
C THR A 213 29.51 0.79 -10.54
N TRP A 214 28.40 0.31 -9.97
CA TRP A 214 27.31 1.16 -9.43
C TRP A 214 27.51 1.66 -7.99
N LYS A 215 28.70 1.47 -7.40
CA LYS A 215 29.05 2.08 -6.10
C LYS A 215 29.37 3.58 -6.16
N CYS A 216 29.42 4.22 -7.34
CA CYS A 216 30.21 5.44 -7.49
C CYS A 216 29.57 6.72 -8.07
N SER A 217 28.33 6.80 -8.55
CA SER A 217 27.86 8.09 -9.13
C SER A 217 26.37 8.38 -8.98
N GLY A 218 26.06 9.38 -8.14
CA GLY A 218 24.72 9.84 -7.81
C GLY A 218 24.08 10.78 -8.83
N PHE A 219 23.32 10.25 -9.78
CA PHE A 219 22.40 11.00 -10.65
C PHE A 219 21.17 10.12 -10.95
N TRP A 220 20.04 10.31 -10.23
CA TRP A 220 19.02 9.25 -10.06
C TRP A 220 17.56 9.62 -10.36
N LEU A 221 17.25 10.67 -11.14
CA LEU A 221 15.85 11.14 -11.26
C LEU A 221 15.15 10.94 -12.61
N ASN A 222 15.84 10.60 -13.71
CA ASN A 222 15.16 10.39 -15.01
C ASN A 222 15.27 8.97 -15.60
N SER A 223 16.25 8.18 -15.17
CA SER A 223 16.57 6.89 -15.80
C SER A 223 16.05 5.69 -15.02
N THR A 224 16.08 5.71 -13.69
CA THR A 224 15.68 4.56 -12.85
C THR A 224 14.19 4.26 -12.87
N ILE A 225 13.37 5.31 -12.79
CA ILE A 225 11.92 5.19 -12.89
C ILE A 225 11.55 4.67 -14.28
N SER A 226 12.23 5.15 -15.33
CA SER A 226 12.00 4.70 -16.71
C SER A 226 12.39 3.23 -16.91
N ILE A 227 13.54 2.79 -16.38
CA ILE A 227 14.02 1.41 -16.52
C ILE A 227 13.16 0.42 -15.71
N ARG A 228 12.79 0.75 -14.48
CA ARG A 228 11.90 -0.10 -13.66
C ARG A 228 10.46 -0.09 -14.16
N MET A 229 9.92 1.05 -14.60
CA MET A 229 8.64 1.10 -15.33
C MET A 229 8.69 0.24 -16.58
N PHE A 230 9.80 0.27 -17.35
CA PHE A 230 9.95 -0.55 -18.55
C PHE A 230 9.99 -2.04 -18.22
N ALA A 231 10.66 -2.44 -17.13
CA ALA A 231 10.69 -3.83 -16.69
C ALA A 231 9.30 -4.33 -16.28
N ILE A 232 8.54 -3.52 -15.52
CA ILE A 232 7.17 -3.84 -15.11
C ILE A 232 6.20 -3.83 -16.31
N PHE A 233 6.36 -2.89 -17.25
CA PHE A 233 5.62 -2.84 -18.50
C PHE A 233 5.93 -4.07 -19.38
N LYS A 234 7.19 -4.53 -19.41
CA LYS A 234 7.61 -5.75 -20.12
C LYS A 234 6.97 -7.01 -19.52
N GLU A 235 6.92 -7.13 -18.20
CA GLU A 235 6.26 -8.26 -17.52
C GLU A 235 4.74 -8.26 -17.73
N THR A 236 4.11 -7.09 -17.63
CA THR A 236 2.65 -6.97 -17.84
C THR A 236 2.23 -7.14 -19.29
N LEU A 237 3.00 -6.65 -20.25
CA LEU A 237 2.76 -6.89 -21.67
C LEU A 237 2.99 -8.37 -22.03
N SER A 238 4.02 -9.01 -21.47
CA SER A 238 4.27 -10.44 -21.63
C SER A 238 3.12 -11.29 -21.06
N PHE A 239 2.58 -10.90 -19.91
CA PHE A 239 1.39 -11.52 -19.31
C PHE A 239 0.14 -11.34 -20.19
N MET A 240 -0.15 -10.12 -20.65
CA MET A 240 -1.33 -9.83 -21.49
C MET A 240 -1.27 -10.54 -22.85
N LEU A 241 -0.10 -10.63 -23.47
CA LEU A 241 0.13 -11.36 -24.72
C LEU A 241 0.00 -12.88 -24.53
N ARG A 242 0.46 -13.42 -23.40
CA ARG A 242 0.38 -14.86 -23.07
C ARG A 242 -1.07 -15.34 -22.88
N TYR A 243 -1.99 -14.45 -22.49
CA TYR A 243 -3.40 -14.78 -22.25
C TYR A 243 -4.38 -14.22 -23.30
N ARG A 244 -3.90 -13.68 -24.44
CA ARG A 244 -4.74 -13.14 -25.54
C ARG A 244 -5.85 -12.19 -25.06
N MET A 245 -5.59 -11.37 -24.05
CA MET A 245 -6.59 -10.42 -23.52
C MET A 245 -6.69 -9.11 -24.31
N ILE A 246 -6.02 -9.00 -25.46
CA ILE A 246 -6.05 -7.82 -26.32
C ILE A 246 -6.82 -8.20 -27.59
N VAL A 247 -8.07 -7.74 -27.68
CA VAL A 247 -8.85 -7.56 -28.92
C VAL A 247 -9.34 -6.12 -28.94
#